data_AF-A0A9D4CB84-F1
#
_entry.id   AF-A0A9D4CB84-F1
#
_cell.length_a   1.000
_cell.length_b   1.000
_cell.length_c   1.000
_cell.angle_alpha   90.00
_cell.angle_beta   90.00
_cell.angle_gamma   90.00
#
_symmetry.space_group_name_H-M   'P 1'
#
loop_
_entity.id
_entity.type
_entity.pdbx_description
1 polymer ?
#
loop_
_entity_poly.entity_id
_entity_poly.type
_entity_poly.pdbx_seq_one_letter_code
_entity_poly.pdbx_strand_id
1 'polypeptide(L)'
;MKEEIRGSAFSAQEEIKLFKKAKDVTWRFNGNRVQFEFNEDTAGSLKQIDWSIEHGKTGYGRELIAETLTNILKQSKLIRIADTSDGGWDTVKLYESNPVASDNEDEAKINIAEKKQ
;
A
#
# COMPACT_ATOMS: atom_id res chain seq x y z
N MET A 1 9.24 -7.28 -35.64
CA MET A 1 8.63 -7.79 -34.40
C MET A 1 9.62 -8.62 -33.57
N LYS A 2 10.87 -8.15 -33.37
CA LYS A 2 11.87 -8.78 -32.48
C LYS A 2 12.53 -7.78 -31.51
N GLU A 3 12.16 -6.50 -31.58
CA GLU A 3 12.77 -5.44 -30.76
C GLU A 3 11.98 -5.13 -29.48
N GLU A 4 10.67 -5.44 -29.41
CA GLU A 4 9.85 -5.17 -28.23
C GLU A 4 10.10 -6.13 -27.06
N ILE A 5 10.49 -7.38 -27.33
CA ILE A 5 10.71 -8.41 -26.30
C ILE A 5 11.95 -8.11 -25.44
N ARG A 6 12.90 -7.32 -25.96
CA ARG A 6 14.15 -7.01 -25.25
C ARG A 6 13.97 -5.93 -24.17
N GLY A 7 12.95 -5.06 -24.32
CA GLY A 7 12.64 -4.01 -23.35
C GLY A 7 12.01 -4.54 -22.05
N SER A 8 11.09 -5.51 -22.15
CA SER A 8 10.37 -6.02 -20.96
C SER A 8 11.27 -6.86 -20.04
N ALA A 9 12.15 -7.69 -20.61
CA ALA A 9 13.06 -8.54 -19.84
C ALA A 9 14.17 -7.73 -19.12
N PHE A 10 14.64 -6.63 -19.72
CA PHE A 10 15.61 -5.73 -19.10
C PHE A 10 14.99 -4.94 -17.94
N SER A 11 13.77 -4.41 -18.12
CA SER A 11 13.00 -3.72 -17.09
C SER A 11 12.73 -4.61 -15.87
N ALA A 12 12.30 -5.85 -16.09
CA ALA A 12 12.02 -6.80 -15.01
C ALA A 12 13.28 -7.14 -14.18
N GLN A 13 14.45 -7.21 -14.80
CA GLN A 13 15.71 -7.51 -14.12
C GLN A 13 16.23 -6.33 -13.28
N GLU A 14 16.02 -5.10 -13.74
CA GLU A 14 16.32 -3.89 -12.98
C GLU A 14 15.37 -3.71 -11.79
N GLU A 15 14.08 -3.96 -11.99
CA GLU A 15 13.08 -3.99 -10.91
C GLU A 15 13.43 -5.04 -9.85
N ILE A 16 13.81 -6.26 -10.24
CA ILE A 16 14.25 -7.30 -9.30
C ILE A 16 15.51 -6.88 -8.52
N LYS A 17 16.45 -6.17 -9.16
CA LYS A 17 17.65 -5.65 -8.48
C LYS A 17 17.31 -4.53 -7.49
N LEU A 18 16.44 -3.61 -7.87
CA LEU A 18 15.92 -2.56 -7.00
C LEU A 18 15.18 -3.16 -5.79
N PHE A 19 14.33 -4.17 -6.05
CA PHE A 19 13.60 -4.90 -5.02
C PHE A 19 14.52 -5.57 -4.00
N LYS A 20 15.56 -6.28 -4.48
CA LYS A 20 16.56 -6.90 -3.61
C LYS A 20 17.33 -5.86 -2.80
N LYS A 21 17.73 -4.74 -3.43
CA LYS A 21 18.40 -3.63 -2.73
C LYS A 21 17.52 -2.99 -1.66
N ALA A 22 16.21 -2.86 -1.91
CA ALA A 22 15.28 -2.27 -0.96
C ALA A 22 15.00 -3.17 0.25
N LYS A 23 15.01 -4.51 0.05
CA LYS A 23 14.91 -5.48 1.15
C LYS A 23 16.13 -5.51 2.07
N ASP A 24 17.30 -5.14 1.55
CA ASP A 24 18.55 -5.02 2.33
C ASP A 24 18.69 -3.64 3.02
N VAL A 25 17.68 -2.78 2.95
CA VAL A 25 17.68 -1.48 3.65
C VAL A 25 17.34 -1.68 5.12
N THR A 26 18.25 -1.25 6.00
CA THR A 26 17.91 -1.01 7.41
C THR A 26 17.08 0.26 7.50
N TRP A 27 15.78 0.11 7.70
CA TRP A 27 14.84 1.22 7.78
C TRP A 27 15.00 1.98 9.11
N ARG A 28 15.31 3.28 9.02
CA ARG A 28 15.38 4.17 10.19
C ARG A 28 14.01 4.43 10.83
N PHE A 29 12.96 4.48 10.00
CA PHE A 29 11.60 4.79 10.43
C PHE A 29 10.67 3.66 10.00
N ASN A 30 10.01 3.02 10.96
CA ASN A 30 9.11 1.90 10.67
C ASN A 30 7.94 2.32 9.75
N GLY A 31 7.42 3.54 9.92
CA GLY A 31 6.40 4.09 9.02
C GLY A 31 6.81 4.09 7.54
N ASN A 32 8.05 4.49 7.25
CA ASN A 32 8.56 4.48 5.88
C ASN A 32 8.69 3.07 5.32
N ARG A 33 9.09 2.10 6.16
CA ARG A 33 9.14 0.69 5.76
C ARG A 33 7.75 0.18 5.38
N VAL A 34 6.75 0.41 6.23
CA VAL A 34 5.37 -0.02 5.98
C VAL A 34 4.83 0.59 4.69
N GLN A 35 5.08 1.88 4.45
CA GLN A 35 4.67 2.53 3.20
C GLN A 35 5.38 1.98 1.96
N PHE A 36 6.67 1.69 2.09
CA PHE A 36 7.43 1.09 1.01
C PHE A 36 6.89 -0.31 0.66
N GLU A 37 6.67 -1.16 1.66
CA GLU A 37 6.10 -2.50 1.49
C GLU A 37 4.72 -2.43 0.84
N PHE A 38 3.85 -1.52 1.29
CA PHE A 38 2.54 -1.29 0.67
C PHE A 38 2.63 -0.90 -0.81
N ASN A 39 3.57 -0.01 -1.16
CA ASN A 39 3.75 0.42 -2.55
C ASN A 39 4.25 -0.72 -3.44
N GLU A 40 5.14 -1.57 -2.92
CA GLU A 40 5.62 -2.76 -3.64
C GLU A 40 4.50 -3.76 -3.90
N ASP A 41 3.66 -4.04 -2.89
CA ASP A 41 2.52 -4.93 -3.03
C ASP A 41 1.51 -4.36 -4.05
N THR A 42 1.25 -3.06 -4.00
CA THR A 42 0.38 -2.36 -4.97
C THR A 42 0.93 -2.45 -6.39
N ALA A 43 2.24 -2.23 -6.57
CA ALA A 43 2.90 -2.38 -7.87
C ALA A 43 2.81 -3.82 -8.38
N GLY A 44 2.94 -4.81 -7.49
CA GLY A 44 2.71 -6.23 -7.81
C GLY A 44 1.30 -6.50 -8.32
N SER A 45 0.27 -6.00 -7.63
CA SER A 45 -1.13 -6.14 -8.06
C SER A 45 -1.38 -5.47 -9.41
N LEU A 46 -0.82 -4.29 -9.67
CA LEU A 46 -0.94 -3.62 -10.96
C LEU A 46 -0.33 -4.43 -12.11
N LYS A 47 0.81 -5.10 -11.89
CA LYS A 47 1.40 -6.01 -12.88
C LYS A 47 0.51 -7.23 -13.14
N GLN A 48 -0.13 -7.77 -12.11
CA GLN A 48 -1.08 -8.87 -12.27
C GLN A 48 -2.34 -8.45 -13.03
N ILE A 49 -2.82 -7.22 -12.79
CA ILE A 49 -3.94 -6.63 -13.54
C ILE A 49 -3.55 -6.48 -15.01
N ASP A 50 -2.37 -5.93 -15.30
CA ASP A 50 -1.87 -5.78 -16.67
C ASP A 50 -1.77 -7.14 -17.39
N TRP A 51 -1.15 -8.13 -16.75
CA TRP A 51 -1.11 -9.51 -17.24
C TRP A 51 -2.52 -10.08 -17.50
N SER A 52 -3.48 -9.80 -16.61
CA SER A 52 -4.85 -10.28 -16.76
C SER A 52 -5.54 -9.69 -18.00
N ILE A 53 -5.24 -8.43 -18.34
CA ILE A 53 -5.77 -7.73 -19.52
C ILE A 53 -5.17 -8.37 -20.78
N GLU A 54 -3.84 -8.55 -20.83
CA GLU A 54 -3.14 -9.17 -21.96
C GLU A 54 -3.66 -10.59 -22.27
N HIS A 55 -4.05 -11.34 -21.23
CA HIS A 55 -4.47 -12.75 -21.36
C HIS A 55 -5.99 -12.93 -21.35
N GLY A 56 -6.77 -11.84 -21.45
CA GLY A 56 -8.24 -11.88 -21.50
C GLY A 56 -8.90 -12.41 -20.22
N LYS A 57 -8.18 -12.41 -19.09
CA LYS A 57 -8.65 -12.83 -17.75
C LYS A 57 -9.38 -11.69 -17.04
N THR A 58 -10.35 -11.09 -17.72
CA THR A 58 -11.01 -9.85 -17.28
C THR A 58 -11.77 -9.97 -15.96
N GLY A 59 -12.31 -11.14 -15.63
CA GLY A 59 -12.95 -11.40 -14.33
C GLY A 59 -11.97 -11.26 -13.17
N TYR A 60 -10.85 -11.99 -13.26
CA TYR A 60 -9.75 -11.92 -12.29
C TYR A 60 -9.14 -10.52 -12.20
N GLY A 61 -8.93 -9.85 -13.35
CA GLY A 61 -8.46 -8.47 -13.38
C GLY A 61 -9.40 -7.50 -12.65
N ARG A 62 -10.71 -7.68 -12.78
CA ARG A 62 -11.70 -6.85 -12.08
C ARG A 62 -11.68 -7.07 -10.57
N GLU A 63 -11.53 -8.32 -10.13
CA GLU A 63 -11.38 -8.65 -8.70
C GLU A 63 -10.13 -7.98 -8.12
N LEU A 64 -8.98 -8.10 -8.80
CA LEU A 64 -7.74 -7.45 -8.39
C LEU A 64 -7.85 -5.93 -8.33
N ILE A 65 -8.54 -5.29 -9.29
CA ILE A 65 -8.78 -3.84 -9.27
C ILE A 65 -9.59 -3.44 -8.03
N ALA A 66 -10.67 -4.17 -7.72
CA ALA A 66 -11.52 -3.87 -6.58
C ALA A 66 -10.77 -4.02 -5.24
N GLU A 67 -9.97 -5.08 -5.11
CA GLU A 67 -9.12 -5.30 -3.95
C GLU A 67 -8.03 -4.22 -3.82
N THR A 68 -7.31 -3.94 -4.91
CA THR A 68 -6.24 -2.93 -4.92
C THR A 68 -6.77 -1.55 -4.55
N LEU A 69 -7.94 -1.16 -5.07
CA LEU A 69 -8.58 0.11 -4.72
C LEU A 69 -8.96 0.18 -3.24
N THR A 70 -9.53 -0.90 -2.70
CA THR A 70 -9.87 -1.00 -1.27
C THR A 70 -8.63 -0.83 -0.39
N ASN A 71 -7.53 -1.48 -0.76
CA ASN A 71 -6.27 -1.41 -0.04
C ASN A 71 -5.65 0.01 -0.09
N ILE A 72 -5.70 0.68 -1.24
CA ILE A 72 -5.24 2.09 -1.39
C ILE A 72 -6.06 3.04 -0.51
N LEU A 73 -7.38 2.88 -0.48
CA LEU A 73 -8.25 3.72 0.36
C LEU A 73 -7.97 3.49 1.84
N LYS A 74 -7.83 2.22 2.27
CA LYS A 74 -7.44 1.87 3.64
C LYS A 74 -6.09 2.51 3.98
N GLN A 75 -5.08 2.35 3.13
CA GLN A 75 -3.75 2.89 3.38
C GLN A 75 -3.75 4.42 3.49
N SER A 76 -4.50 5.10 2.61
CA SER A 76 -4.64 6.56 2.64
C SER A 76 -5.24 7.04 3.97
N LYS A 77 -6.19 6.28 4.52
CA LYS A 77 -6.73 6.55 5.87
C LYS A 77 -5.69 6.34 6.96
N LEU A 78 -4.92 5.26 6.91
CA LEU A 78 -3.85 5.02 7.90
C LEU A 78 -2.79 6.12 7.87
N ILE A 79 -2.43 6.62 6.68
CA ILE A 79 -1.53 7.77 6.54
C ILE A 79 -2.11 9.00 7.22
N ARG A 80 -3.41 9.30 6.99
CA ARG A 80 -4.08 10.43 7.66
C ARG A 80 -4.00 10.29 9.18
N ILE A 81 -4.31 9.11 9.73
CA ILE A 81 -4.21 8.86 11.18
C ILE A 81 -2.78 9.09 11.68
N ALA A 82 -1.78 8.59 10.97
CA ALA A 82 -0.38 8.77 11.34
C ALA A 82 0.10 10.22 11.24
N ASP A 83 -0.51 11.04 10.38
CA ASP A 83 -0.14 12.45 10.21
C ASP A 83 -0.86 13.35 11.22
N THR A 84 -2.11 13.04 11.56
CA THR A 84 -2.93 13.88 12.44
C THR A 84 -2.76 13.57 13.93
N SER A 85 -2.25 12.39 14.29
CA SER A 85 -2.04 11.98 15.67
C SER A 85 -0.61 12.26 16.14
N ASP A 86 -0.45 12.76 17.36
CA ASP A 86 0.86 12.94 18.00
C ASP A 86 1.66 11.62 18.12
N GLY A 87 0.97 10.48 18.20
CA GLY A 87 1.58 9.15 18.27
C GLY A 87 1.93 8.53 16.91
N GLY A 88 1.59 9.20 15.80
CA GLY A 88 1.91 8.78 14.45
C GLY A 88 1.60 7.32 14.13
N TRP A 89 2.60 6.58 13.63
CA TRP A 89 2.46 5.17 13.26
C TRP A 89 2.18 4.22 14.42
N ASP A 90 2.49 4.62 15.66
CA ASP A 90 2.12 3.83 16.84
C ASP A 90 0.60 3.92 17.10
N THR A 91 -0.01 5.08 16.81
CA THR A 91 -1.48 5.24 16.83
C THR A 91 -2.15 4.38 15.76
N VAL A 92 -1.57 4.31 14.55
CA VAL A 92 -2.08 3.41 13.49
C VAL A 92 -2.07 1.95 13.96
N LYS A 93 -0.99 1.50 14.60
CA LYS A 93 -0.89 0.14 15.12
C LYS A 93 -1.97 -0.17 16.16
N LEU A 94 -2.26 0.79 17.04
CA LEU A 94 -3.34 0.67 18.03
C LEU A 94 -4.72 0.65 17.35
N TYR A 95 -4.94 1.53 16.37
CA TYR A 95 -6.17 1.58 15.57
C TYR A 95 -6.47 0.24 14.89
N GLU A 96 -5.49 -0.33 14.18
CA GLU A 96 -5.66 -1.63 13.52
C GLU A 96 -5.84 -2.81 14.49
N SER A 97 -5.34 -2.68 15.72
CA SER A 97 -5.50 -3.72 16.76
C SER A 97 -6.86 -3.71 17.46
N ASN A 98 -7.68 -2.67 17.26
CA ASN A 98 -8.96 -2.51 17.94
C ASN A 98 -10.15 -2.83 17.01
N PRO A 99 -10.81 -3.99 17.16
CA PRO A 99 -11.92 -4.41 16.28
C PRO A 99 -13.19 -3.53 16.41
N VAL A 100 -13.24 -2.62 17.38
CA VAL A 100 -14.36 -1.69 17.60
C VAL A 100 -14.15 -0.35 16.87
N ALA A 101 -12.95 -0.09 16.34
CA ALA A 101 -12.63 1.12 15.59
C ALA A 101 -13.31 1.08 14.20
N SER A 102 -14.60 1.39 14.18
CA SER A 102 -15.47 1.39 13.01
C SER A 102 -15.31 2.70 12.22
N ASP A 103 -15.38 2.58 10.89
CA ASP A 103 -14.72 3.47 9.94
C ASP A 103 -15.13 4.95 9.91
N ASN A 104 -16.18 5.38 10.61
CA ASN A 104 -16.73 6.75 10.45
C ASN A 104 -17.00 7.52 11.76
N GLU A 105 -17.22 6.86 12.90
CA GLU A 105 -17.56 7.58 14.15
C GLU A 105 -16.33 8.02 14.95
N ASP A 106 -15.21 7.30 14.85
CA ASP A 106 -14.10 7.47 15.77
C ASP A 106 -13.07 8.52 15.28
N GLU A 107 -13.02 8.86 13.98
CA GLU A 107 -12.23 9.99 13.47
C GLU A 107 -12.65 11.32 14.12
N ALA A 108 -13.95 11.49 14.38
CA ALA A 108 -14.48 12.67 15.07
C ALA A 108 -14.15 12.64 16.58
N LYS A 109 -14.22 11.47 17.23
CA LYS A 109 -13.97 11.34 18.68
C LYS A 109 -12.50 11.50 19.04
N ILE A 110 -11.57 11.00 18.22
CA ILE A 110 -10.11 11.17 18.43
C ILE A 110 -9.74 12.66 18.33
N ASN A 111 -10.19 13.35 17.27
CA ASN A 111 -9.98 14.79 17.10
C ASN A 111 -10.58 15.64 18.25
N ILE A 112 -11.71 15.22 18.83
CA ILE A 112 -12.35 15.92 19.95
C ILE A 112 -11.63 15.66 21.28
N ALA A 113 -11.09 14.45 21.47
CA ALA A 113 -10.35 14.10 22.68
C ALA A 113 -9.00 14.82 22.77
N GLU A 114 -8.29 14.96 21.64
CA GLU A 114 -6.99 15.63 21.58
C GLU A 114 -7.11 17.17 21.70
N LYS A 115 -8.24 17.76 21.30
CA LYS A 115 -8.51 19.21 21.49
C LYS A 115 -8.93 19.60 22.92
N LYS A 116 -9.07 18.64 23.84
CA LYS A 116 -9.52 18.88 25.22
C LYS A 116 -8.40 18.80 26.28
N GLN A 117 -7.14 18.70 25.87
CA GLN A 117 -5.99 18.84 26.78
C GLN A 117 -5.35 20.23 26.68
#